data_AF-A0A3B4EWH3-F1
#
_entry.id   AF-A0A3B4EWH3-F1
#
_cell.length_a   1.000
_cell.length_b   1.000
_cell.length_c   1.000
_cell.angle_alpha   90.00
_cell.angle_beta   90.00
_cell.angle_gamma   90.00
#
_symmetry.space_group_name_H-M   'P 1'
#
loop_
_entity.id
_entity.type
_entity.pdbx_description
1 polymer ?
#
loop_
_entity_poly.entity_id
_entity_poly.type
_entity_poly.pdbx_seq_one_letter_code
_entity_poly.pdbx_strand_id
1 'polypeptide(L)'
;MPLIVVPTSQLFWMRVAALLFTCVAFSAAAHGAYLPLPVMADWCIFCWAFSFACTLLVLLVELFGLQARVPVSWSNFPITVACYAALLCLSASIIFPVFFLRHQLFYRVARDHRIVSTVFSCLAAVAYMGEVSLSKARPGEVAGYMATAPGLLKVCQTFLACIIFILISSPVTYDHHPALKWCMAVYCICFILSMAVVVLCVGEWTGCLPIPFSKFLSAYGLLAVIMYLTATILWPVFQFNKSYGRNDNSETIAASVITAINFLLYVADLVYSARLVFVSG
;
A
#
# COMPACT_ATOMS: atom_id res chain seq x y z
N MET A 1 39.65 -8.60 -11.64
CA MET A 1 38.33 -8.78 -11.00
C MET A 1 37.58 -7.46 -11.13
N PRO A 2 36.55 -7.32 -11.97
CA PRO A 2 35.66 -6.17 -11.86
C PRO A 2 34.73 -6.45 -10.67
N LEU A 3 34.81 -5.60 -9.64
CA LEU A 3 34.17 -5.82 -8.34
C LEU A 3 32.72 -5.31 -8.28
N ILE A 4 32.21 -4.64 -9.32
CA ILE A 4 30.81 -4.22 -9.43
C ILE A 4 30.46 -4.21 -10.92
N VAL A 5 29.73 -5.23 -11.39
CA VAL A 5 29.04 -5.13 -12.67
C VAL A 5 27.77 -4.34 -12.39
N VAL A 6 27.81 -3.02 -12.58
CA VAL A 6 26.59 -2.20 -12.52
C VAL A 6 25.70 -2.67 -13.66
N PRO A 7 24.53 -3.30 -13.38
CA PRO A 7 23.60 -3.57 -14.45
C PRO A 7 23.11 -2.20 -14.93
N THR A 8 23.46 -1.81 -16.15
CA THR A 8 22.88 -0.65 -16.84
C THR A 8 21.43 -0.95 -17.24
N SER A 9 20.62 -1.45 -16.32
CA SER A 9 19.21 -1.70 -16.53
C SER A 9 18.44 -0.45 -16.11
N GLN A 10 17.43 -0.06 -16.89
CA GLN A 10 16.57 1.09 -16.58
C GLN A 10 15.95 0.97 -15.17
N LEU A 11 15.73 -0.26 -14.72
CA LEU A 11 15.17 -0.61 -13.43
C LEU A 11 16.09 -0.25 -12.25
N PHE A 12 17.41 -0.43 -12.38
CA PHE A 12 18.38 0.01 -11.38
C PHE A 12 18.34 1.53 -11.19
N TRP A 13 18.31 2.29 -12.28
CA TRP A 13 18.23 3.76 -12.22
C TRP A 13 16.92 4.26 -11.60
N MET A 14 15.80 3.59 -11.84
CA MET A 14 14.53 3.92 -11.19
C MET A 14 14.60 3.72 -9.67
N ARG A 15 15.22 2.64 -9.21
CA ARG A 15 15.43 2.38 -7.77
C ARG A 15 16.32 3.41 -7.11
N VAL A 16 17.42 3.78 -7.77
CA VAL A 16 18.35 4.82 -7.27
C VAL A 16 17.63 6.17 -7.20
N ALA A 17 16.87 6.54 -8.24
CA ALA A 17 16.08 7.76 -8.23
C ALA A 17 15.04 7.77 -7.11
N ALA A 18 14.28 6.68 -6.93
CA ALA A 18 13.30 6.55 -5.86
C ALA A 18 13.94 6.65 -4.46
N LEU A 19 15.12 6.04 -4.27
CA LEU A 19 15.88 6.11 -3.03
C LEU A 19 16.37 7.53 -2.73
N LEU A 20 16.88 8.24 -3.74
CA LEU A 20 17.29 9.64 -3.57
C LEU A 20 16.10 10.55 -3.24
N PHE A 21 14.97 10.38 -3.94
CA PHE A 21 13.78 11.20 -3.72
C PHE A 21 13.16 10.96 -2.33
N THR A 22 13.07 9.71 -1.88
CA THR A 22 12.60 9.39 -0.51
C THR A 22 13.53 9.94 0.56
N CYS A 23 14.86 9.85 0.34
CA CYS A 23 15.85 10.43 1.24
C CYS A 23 15.70 11.95 1.36
N VAL A 24 15.57 12.66 0.23
CA VAL A 24 15.35 14.12 0.22
C VAL A 24 14.04 14.49 0.93
N ALA A 25 12.96 13.75 0.67
CA ALA A 25 11.66 13.98 1.32
C ALA A 25 11.74 13.83 2.84
N PHE A 26 12.42 12.77 3.31
CA PHE A 26 12.66 12.49 4.72
C PHE A 26 13.54 13.55 5.37
N SER A 27 14.70 13.88 4.79
CA SER A 27 15.63 14.88 5.34
C SER A 27 15.02 16.27 5.39
N ALA A 28 14.28 16.68 4.36
CA ALA A 28 13.59 17.98 4.34
C ALA A 28 12.52 18.08 5.44
N ALA A 29 11.79 16.97 5.69
CA ALA A 29 10.80 16.92 6.75
C ALA A 29 11.45 16.92 8.15
N ALA A 30 12.51 16.16 8.35
CA ALA A 30 13.20 16.04 9.64
C ALA A 30 13.89 17.34 10.07
N HIS A 31 14.50 18.08 9.14
CA HIS A 31 15.28 19.28 9.47
C HIS A 31 14.48 20.59 9.49
N GLY A 32 13.36 20.69 8.74
CA GLY A 32 12.75 21.99 8.47
C GLY A 32 11.23 22.09 8.60
N ALA A 33 10.50 21.00 8.85
CA ALA A 33 9.05 21.03 8.69
C ALA A 33 8.26 21.57 9.89
N TYR A 34 8.81 21.61 11.12
CA TYR A 34 8.11 21.86 12.40
C TYR A 34 6.71 21.24 12.41
N LEU A 35 6.57 20.03 12.96
CA LEU A 35 5.39 19.18 12.78
C LEU A 35 4.48 19.22 14.02
N PRO A 36 3.48 20.13 14.10
CA PRO A 36 2.63 20.26 15.28
C PRO A 36 1.58 19.16 15.44
N LEU A 37 1.32 18.35 14.40
CA LEU A 37 0.43 17.18 14.47
C LEU A 37 1.27 15.90 14.47
N PRO A 38 1.51 15.28 15.65
CA PRO A 38 2.45 14.15 15.77
C PRO A 38 2.00 12.94 14.96
N VAL A 39 0.74 12.49 15.09
CA VAL A 39 0.27 11.23 14.46
C VAL A 39 0.40 11.23 12.93
N MET A 40 -0.01 12.32 12.26
CA MET A 40 0.02 12.40 10.79
C MET A 40 1.44 12.66 10.27
N ALA A 41 2.25 13.38 11.03
CA ALA A 41 3.66 13.57 10.74
C ALA A 41 4.45 12.25 10.85
N ASP A 42 4.21 11.49 11.92
CA ASP A 42 4.83 10.19 12.18
C ASP A 42 4.50 9.21 11.06
N TRP A 43 3.25 9.21 10.57
CA TRP A 43 2.86 8.40 9.40
C TRP A 43 3.65 8.76 8.15
N CYS A 44 3.80 10.06 7.84
CA CYS A 44 4.54 10.49 6.65
C CYS A 44 6.03 10.16 6.75
N ILE A 45 6.64 10.39 7.92
CA ILE A 45 8.04 10.06 8.20
C ILE A 45 8.24 8.55 8.08
N PHE A 46 7.34 7.74 8.66
CA PHE A 46 7.37 6.29 8.53
C PHE A 46 7.29 5.85 7.06
N CYS A 47 6.39 6.43 6.28
CA CYS A 47 6.25 6.12 4.85
C CYS A 47 7.57 6.33 4.10
N TRP A 48 8.23 7.49 4.30
CA TRP A 48 9.49 7.79 3.62
C TRP A 48 10.65 6.93 4.13
N ALA A 49 10.79 6.78 5.45
CA ALA A 49 11.87 6.02 6.05
C ALA A 49 11.78 4.52 5.71
N PHE A 50 10.58 3.94 5.78
CA PHE A 50 10.34 2.55 5.41
C PHE A 50 10.62 2.31 3.92
N SER A 51 10.11 3.19 3.04
CA SER A 51 10.35 3.11 1.60
C SER A 51 11.85 3.17 1.28
N PHE A 52 12.57 4.15 1.88
CA PHE A 52 14.02 4.29 1.74
C PHE A 52 14.76 3.02 2.21
N ALA A 53 14.46 2.53 3.41
CA ALA A 53 15.14 1.38 4.00
C ALA A 53 14.93 0.11 3.17
N CYS A 54 13.70 -0.15 2.73
CA CYS A 54 13.39 -1.33 1.91
C CYS A 54 14.06 -1.25 0.53
N THR A 55 14.05 -0.09 -0.13
CA THR A 55 14.73 0.08 -1.43
C THR A 55 16.24 -0.04 -1.29
N LEU A 56 16.82 0.50 -0.22
CA LEU A 56 18.24 0.34 0.08
C LEU A 56 18.60 -1.13 0.27
N LEU A 57 17.80 -1.89 1.04
CA LEU A 57 17.99 -3.31 1.23
C LEU A 57 17.96 -4.07 -0.11
N VAL A 58 16.97 -3.80 -0.97
CA VAL A 58 16.88 -4.40 -2.31
C VAL A 58 18.14 -4.11 -3.12
N LEU A 59 18.58 -2.86 -3.17
CA LEU A 59 19.79 -2.45 -3.90
C LEU A 59 21.06 -3.11 -3.35
N LEU A 60 21.23 -3.18 -2.03
CA LEU A 60 22.39 -3.83 -1.41
C LEU A 60 22.44 -5.32 -1.75
N VAL A 61 21.32 -6.03 -1.64
CA VAL A 61 21.25 -7.46 -1.97
C VAL A 61 21.59 -7.73 -3.44
N GLU A 62 21.15 -6.85 -4.36
CA GLU A 62 21.48 -6.96 -5.78
C GLU A 62 22.94 -6.65 -6.07
N LEU A 63 23.50 -5.61 -5.45
CA LEU A 63 24.89 -5.22 -5.62
C LEU A 63 25.85 -6.29 -5.11
N PHE A 64 25.52 -6.96 -3.99
CA PHE A 64 26.32 -8.04 -3.43
C PHE A 64 26.03 -9.41 -4.05
N GLY A 65 25.08 -9.53 -4.98
CA GLY A 65 24.70 -10.80 -5.60
C GLY A 65 24.20 -11.85 -4.60
N LEU A 66 23.67 -11.42 -3.45
CA LEU A 66 23.23 -12.31 -2.36
C LEU A 66 21.86 -12.96 -2.62
N GLN A 67 21.33 -12.82 -3.84
CA GLN A 67 20.02 -13.32 -4.27
C GLN A 67 19.82 -14.80 -3.93
N ALA A 68 20.84 -15.63 -4.13
CA ALA A 68 20.76 -17.08 -3.91
C ALA A 68 20.77 -17.51 -2.43
N ARG A 69 21.09 -16.60 -1.49
CA ARG A 69 21.15 -16.90 -0.04
C ARG A 69 19.96 -16.40 0.75
N VAL A 70 19.07 -15.63 0.12
CA VAL A 70 17.87 -15.12 0.77
C VAL A 70 16.75 -16.16 0.59
N PRO A 71 16.04 -16.55 1.67
CA PRO A 71 14.96 -17.54 1.60
C PRO A 71 13.68 -17.03 0.91
N VAL A 72 13.76 -15.91 0.19
CA VAL A 72 12.62 -15.17 -0.37
C VAL A 72 12.78 -15.10 -1.89
N SER A 73 11.68 -15.22 -2.63
CA SER A 73 11.72 -15.12 -4.08
C SER A 73 12.14 -13.72 -4.54
N TRP A 74 13.31 -13.64 -5.16
CA TRP A 74 13.83 -12.38 -5.69
C TRP A 74 13.06 -11.87 -6.92
N SER A 75 12.18 -12.69 -7.48
CA SER A 75 11.26 -12.34 -8.56
C SER A 75 10.04 -11.53 -8.07
N ASN A 76 9.44 -11.90 -6.94
CA ASN A 76 8.24 -11.24 -6.40
C ASN A 76 8.58 -10.14 -5.39
N PHE A 77 9.61 -10.35 -4.57
CA PHE A 77 9.90 -9.47 -3.43
C PHE A 77 10.16 -8.02 -3.84
N PRO A 78 11.07 -7.70 -4.78
CA PRO A 78 11.35 -6.31 -5.14
C PRO A 78 10.12 -5.60 -5.72
N ILE A 79 9.30 -6.30 -6.50
CA ILE A 79 8.06 -5.74 -7.09
C ILE A 79 7.06 -5.40 -5.99
N THR A 80 6.87 -6.28 -5.00
CA THR A 80 5.97 -6.00 -3.86
C THR A 80 6.46 -4.83 -3.02
N VAL A 81 7.76 -4.75 -2.75
CA VAL A 81 8.38 -3.65 -2.03
C VAL A 81 8.17 -2.34 -2.77
N ALA A 82 8.44 -2.31 -4.08
CA ALA A 82 8.23 -1.12 -4.92
C ALA A 82 6.76 -0.70 -4.96
N CYS A 83 5.82 -1.66 -5.01
CA CYS A 83 4.39 -1.37 -4.99
C CYS A 83 3.94 -0.76 -3.65
N TYR A 84 4.36 -1.34 -2.51
CA TYR A 84 4.08 -0.75 -1.20
C TYR A 84 4.73 0.63 -1.04
N ALA A 85 5.98 0.79 -1.48
CA ALA A 85 6.69 2.07 -1.42
C ALA A 85 6.01 3.15 -2.27
N ALA A 86 5.51 2.80 -3.47
CA ALA A 86 4.71 3.70 -4.30
C ALA A 86 3.46 4.19 -3.57
N LEU A 87 2.70 3.27 -2.96
CA LEU A 87 1.46 3.58 -2.23
C LEU A 87 1.73 4.41 -0.97
N LEU A 88 2.76 4.06 -0.19
CA LEU A 88 3.20 4.82 0.99
C LEU A 88 3.59 6.25 0.59
N CYS A 89 4.45 6.41 -0.42
CA CYS A 89 4.87 7.73 -0.90
C CYS A 89 3.72 8.53 -1.51
N LEU A 90 2.79 7.87 -2.22
CA LEU A 90 1.57 8.51 -2.73
C LEU A 90 0.69 9.00 -1.59
N SER A 91 0.47 8.18 -0.55
CA SER A 91 -0.33 8.61 0.60
C SER A 91 0.32 9.77 1.36
N ALA A 92 1.63 9.74 1.58
CA ALA A 92 2.36 10.83 2.20
C ALA A 92 2.24 12.12 1.35
N SER A 93 2.30 12.01 0.01
CA SER A 93 2.14 13.16 -0.89
C SER A 93 0.75 13.79 -0.88
N ILE A 94 -0.29 13.06 -0.44
CA ILE A 94 -1.66 13.57 -0.31
C ILE A 94 -1.91 14.09 1.10
N ILE A 95 -1.54 13.32 2.12
CA ILE A 95 -1.80 13.64 3.54
C ILE A 95 -0.99 14.89 3.94
N PHE A 96 0.29 14.93 3.62
CA PHE A 96 1.18 15.99 4.06
C PHE A 96 0.73 17.40 3.63
N PRO A 97 0.38 17.67 2.37
CA PRO A 97 -0.13 18.99 1.99
C PRO A 97 -1.52 19.30 2.55
N VAL A 98 -2.42 18.32 2.62
CA VAL A 98 -3.79 18.55 3.14
C VAL A 98 -3.76 19.04 4.59
N PHE A 99 -2.89 18.46 5.43
CA PHE A 99 -2.80 18.81 6.84
C PHE A 99 -1.82 19.94 7.14
N PHE A 100 -0.67 20.01 6.46
CA PHE A 100 0.41 20.96 6.82
C PHE A 100 0.51 22.19 5.90
N LEU A 101 -0.05 22.18 4.69
CA LEU A 101 -0.02 23.34 3.78
C LEU A 101 -1.32 24.16 3.81
N ARG A 102 -2.47 23.56 4.16
CA ARG A 102 -3.78 24.23 4.09
C ARG A 102 -4.05 25.25 5.22
N HIS A 103 -3.37 25.12 6.37
CA HIS A 103 -3.73 25.86 7.60
C HIS A 103 -2.68 26.83 8.17
N GLN A 104 -1.55 27.09 7.47
CA GLN A 104 -0.45 27.87 8.06
C GLN A 104 0.07 28.97 7.11
N LEU A 105 -0.15 30.23 7.51
CA LEU A 105 0.25 31.45 6.77
C LEU A 105 1.58 32.08 7.23
N PHE A 106 2.24 31.58 8.28
CA PHE A 106 3.16 32.43 9.06
C PHE A 106 4.68 32.14 8.99
N TYR A 107 5.16 31.05 8.37
CA TYR A 107 6.61 30.80 8.28
C TYR A 107 7.07 30.34 6.90
N ARG A 108 7.66 31.29 6.13
CA ARG A 108 8.12 31.11 4.74
C ARG A 108 9.14 29.96 4.59
N VAL A 109 10.12 29.87 5.49
CA VAL A 109 11.18 28.83 5.44
C VAL A 109 10.64 27.42 5.71
N ALA A 110 9.77 27.25 6.70
CA ALA A 110 9.15 25.95 7.00
C ALA A 110 8.20 25.51 5.88
N ARG A 111 7.53 26.46 5.21
CA ARG A 111 6.68 26.21 4.05
C ARG A 111 7.49 25.69 2.86
N ASP A 112 8.66 26.27 2.60
CA ASP A 112 9.54 25.83 1.51
C ASP A 112 10.00 24.37 1.71
N HIS A 113 10.40 24.01 2.94
CA HIS A 113 10.77 22.62 3.28
C HIS A 113 9.58 21.65 3.12
N ARG A 114 8.37 22.08 3.48
CA ARG A 114 7.15 21.26 3.31
C ARG A 114 6.80 21.04 1.84
N ILE A 115 6.95 22.07 1.00
CA ILE A 115 6.72 21.96 -0.45
C ILE A 115 7.74 21.01 -1.07
N VAL A 116 9.03 21.19 -0.74
CA VAL A 116 10.12 20.30 -1.20
C VAL A 116 9.80 18.86 -0.82
N SER A 117 9.49 18.59 0.45
CA SER A 117 9.17 17.23 0.91
C SER A 117 7.98 16.62 0.15
N THR A 118 6.92 17.39 -0.10
CA THR A 118 5.74 16.93 -0.87
C THR A 118 6.08 16.61 -2.33
N VAL A 119 6.83 17.49 -3.00
CA VAL A 119 7.23 17.32 -4.40
C VAL A 119 8.13 16.10 -4.56
N PHE A 120 9.12 15.96 -3.69
CA PHE A 120 10.01 14.79 -3.71
C PHE A 120 9.28 13.49 -3.32
N SER A 121 8.29 13.54 -2.44
CA SER A 121 7.40 12.38 -2.19
C SER A 121 6.60 11.99 -3.42
N CYS A 122 6.10 12.96 -4.19
CA CYS A 122 5.40 12.70 -5.45
C CYS A 122 6.34 12.11 -6.51
N LEU A 123 7.55 12.67 -6.67
CA LEU A 123 8.58 12.14 -7.56
C LEU A 123 9.01 10.72 -7.17
N ALA A 124 9.14 10.45 -5.87
CA ALA A 124 9.40 9.10 -5.36
C ALA A 124 8.27 8.13 -5.72
N ALA A 125 7.00 8.53 -5.53
CA ALA A 125 5.85 7.72 -5.92
C ALA A 125 5.86 7.41 -7.43
N VAL A 126 6.18 8.40 -8.28
CA VAL A 126 6.31 8.19 -9.73
C VAL A 126 7.47 7.25 -10.06
N ALA A 127 8.62 7.40 -9.40
CA ALA A 127 9.76 6.52 -9.61
C ALA A 127 9.45 5.06 -9.23
N TYR A 128 8.78 4.82 -8.09
CA TYR A 128 8.34 3.49 -7.69
C TYR A 128 7.24 2.93 -8.60
N MET A 129 6.28 3.75 -9.05
CA MET A 129 5.31 3.33 -10.07
C MET A 129 5.99 2.97 -11.39
N GLY A 130 7.04 3.70 -11.76
CA GLY A 130 7.93 3.39 -12.87
C GLY A 130 8.55 2.02 -12.69
N GLU A 131 9.20 1.75 -11.56
CA GLU A 131 9.77 0.44 -11.24
C GLU A 131 8.73 -0.69 -11.37
N VAL A 132 7.54 -0.53 -10.79
CA VAL A 132 6.45 -1.52 -10.89
C VAL A 132 6.01 -1.71 -12.34
N SER A 133 5.90 -0.62 -13.12
CA SER A 133 5.45 -0.68 -14.51
C SER A 133 6.47 -1.32 -15.43
N LEU A 134 7.77 -1.08 -15.20
CA LEU A 134 8.85 -1.75 -15.92
C LEU A 134 8.97 -3.23 -15.52
N SER A 135 8.62 -3.57 -14.28
CA SER A 135 8.67 -4.94 -13.74
C SER A 135 7.41 -5.75 -14.04
N LYS A 136 6.35 -5.15 -14.59
CA LYS A 136 5.12 -5.86 -14.96
C LYS A 136 5.43 -6.90 -16.04
N ALA A 137 4.91 -8.11 -15.83
CA ALA A 137 5.05 -9.20 -16.77
C ALA A 137 4.46 -8.83 -18.13
N ARG A 138 5.21 -9.05 -19.22
CA ARG A 138 4.60 -9.12 -20.56
C ARG A 138 3.85 -10.45 -20.69
N PRO A 139 2.68 -10.50 -21.36
CA PRO A 139 1.96 -11.75 -21.55
C PRO A 139 2.84 -12.75 -22.33
N GLY A 140 3.33 -13.80 -21.65
CA GLY A 140 4.20 -14.85 -22.20
C GLY A 140 5.53 -15.08 -21.47
N GLU A 141 5.93 -14.22 -20.53
CA GLU A 141 7.12 -14.44 -19.70
C GLU A 141 6.76 -15.17 -18.40
N VAL A 142 7.64 -16.06 -17.91
CA VAL A 142 7.50 -16.77 -16.62
C VAL A 142 7.77 -15.78 -15.48
N ALA A 143 6.84 -14.85 -15.26
CA ALA A 143 6.92 -13.84 -14.24
C ALA A 143 6.19 -14.28 -12.97
N GLY A 144 6.71 -13.84 -11.82
CA GLY A 144 6.10 -14.13 -10.51
C GLY A 144 4.70 -13.53 -10.37
N TYR A 145 3.86 -14.16 -9.54
CA TYR A 145 2.46 -13.76 -9.31
C TYR A 145 2.31 -12.26 -8.93
N MET A 146 3.29 -11.68 -8.24
CA MET A 146 3.24 -10.26 -7.83
C MET A 146 3.46 -9.27 -8.97
N ALA A 147 3.97 -9.72 -10.11
CA ALA A 147 4.07 -8.92 -11.33
C ALA A 147 2.74 -8.87 -12.12
N THR A 148 1.73 -9.61 -11.69
CA THR A 148 0.41 -9.70 -12.34
C THR A 148 -0.61 -8.73 -11.75
N ALA A 149 -1.68 -8.44 -12.50
CA ALA A 149 -2.78 -7.59 -12.04
C ALA A 149 -3.38 -8.01 -10.68
N PRO A 150 -3.75 -9.29 -10.41
CA PRO A 150 -4.32 -9.68 -9.12
C PRO A 150 -3.33 -9.54 -7.95
N GLY A 151 -2.02 -9.77 -8.18
CA GLY A 151 -1.00 -9.53 -7.15
C GLY A 151 -0.94 -8.06 -6.72
N LEU A 152 -0.94 -7.13 -7.67
CA LEU A 152 -0.97 -5.69 -7.40
C LEU A 152 -2.28 -5.25 -6.73
N LEU A 153 -3.42 -5.84 -7.12
CA LEU A 153 -4.70 -5.55 -6.47
C LEU A 153 -4.66 -5.92 -4.99
N LYS A 154 -4.06 -7.06 -4.61
CA LYS A 154 -3.92 -7.45 -3.20
C LYS A 154 -3.07 -6.48 -2.39
N VAL A 155 -1.98 -5.98 -2.96
CA VAL A 155 -1.13 -4.96 -2.32
C VAL A 155 -1.91 -3.66 -2.11
N CYS A 156 -2.71 -3.24 -3.10
CA CYS A 156 -3.60 -2.09 -2.93
C CYS A 156 -4.67 -2.34 -1.85
N GLN A 157 -5.25 -3.54 -1.77
CA GLN A 157 -6.28 -3.87 -0.78
C GLN A 157 -5.75 -3.78 0.66
N THR A 158 -4.57 -4.37 0.93
CA THR A 158 -3.95 -4.32 2.26
C THR A 158 -3.56 -2.90 2.62
N PHE A 159 -3.06 -2.13 1.66
CA PHE A 159 -2.73 -0.73 1.87
C PHE A 159 -3.94 0.12 2.24
N LEU A 160 -5.05 0.02 1.48
CA LEU A 160 -6.27 0.75 1.81
C LEU A 160 -6.84 0.32 3.16
N ALA A 161 -6.75 -0.96 3.52
CA ALA A 161 -7.14 -1.43 4.84
C ALA A 161 -6.31 -0.77 5.97
N CYS A 162 -4.99 -0.59 5.78
CA CYS A 162 -4.16 0.17 6.73
C CYS A 162 -4.65 1.62 6.88
N ILE A 163 -4.97 2.30 5.78
CA ILE A 163 -5.50 3.66 5.83
C ILE A 163 -6.86 3.70 6.55
N ILE A 164 -7.73 2.73 6.29
CA ILE A 164 -9.00 2.58 7.01
C ILE A 164 -8.76 2.46 8.52
N PHE A 165 -7.80 1.65 8.97
CA PHE A 165 -7.48 1.52 10.40
C PHE A 165 -7.03 2.84 11.03
N ILE A 166 -6.20 3.62 10.32
CA ILE A 166 -5.74 4.92 10.80
C ILE A 166 -6.92 5.88 10.96
N LEU A 167 -7.80 5.96 9.96
CA LEU A 167 -8.98 6.84 9.97
C LEU A 167 -10.01 6.45 11.03
N ILE A 168 -10.13 5.15 11.34
CA ILE A 168 -11.11 4.63 12.30
C ILE A 168 -10.59 4.69 13.75
N SER A 169 -9.27 4.67 13.95
CA SER A 169 -8.65 4.66 15.26
C SER A 169 -8.56 6.05 15.91
N SER A 170 -8.61 7.13 15.13
CA SER A 170 -8.45 8.50 15.60
C SER A 170 -9.45 9.42 14.91
N PRO A 171 -10.66 9.68 15.47
CA PRO A 171 -11.19 9.19 16.76
C PRO A 171 -11.77 7.77 16.67
N VAL A 172 -11.80 7.06 17.81
CA VAL A 172 -12.36 5.70 17.95
C VAL A 172 -13.86 5.71 17.63
N THR A 173 -14.19 5.43 16.38
CA THR A 173 -15.57 5.48 15.88
C THR A 173 -16.24 4.12 15.91
N TYR A 174 -15.48 3.03 16.01
CA TYR A 174 -16.01 1.67 15.90
C TYR A 174 -16.65 1.10 17.17
N ASP A 175 -16.41 1.68 18.35
CA ASP A 175 -16.81 1.08 19.63
C ASP A 175 -18.28 1.38 20.03
N HIS A 176 -18.92 2.33 19.35
CA HIS A 176 -20.25 2.84 19.71
C HIS A 176 -21.39 1.86 19.42
N HIS A 177 -21.29 1.07 18.34
CA HIS A 177 -22.37 0.20 17.87
C HIS A 177 -21.85 -1.19 17.48
N PRO A 178 -22.62 -2.27 17.75
CA PRO A 178 -22.21 -3.63 17.40
C PRO A 178 -21.99 -3.81 15.90
N ALA A 179 -22.72 -3.07 15.05
CA ALA A 179 -22.53 -3.08 13.60
C ALA A 179 -21.17 -2.50 13.17
N LEU A 180 -20.66 -1.49 13.87
CA LEU A 180 -19.35 -0.90 13.58
C LEU A 180 -18.21 -1.82 14.07
N LYS A 181 -18.42 -2.54 15.17
CA LYS A 181 -17.52 -3.63 15.62
C LYS A 181 -17.44 -4.75 14.59
N TRP A 182 -18.57 -5.11 13.96
CA TRP A 182 -18.57 -6.06 12.84
C TRP A 182 -17.77 -5.52 11.64
N CYS A 183 -17.94 -4.25 11.26
CA CYS A 183 -17.16 -3.64 10.18
C CYS A 183 -15.65 -3.72 10.47
N MET A 184 -15.24 -3.42 11.71
CA MET A 184 -13.85 -3.54 12.14
C MET A 184 -13.35 -4.99 12.03
N ALA A 185 -14.15 -5.97 12.45
CA ALA A 185 -13.80 -7.39 12.31
C ALA A 185 -13.61 -7.79 10.84
N VAL A 186 -14.49 -7.33 9.94
CA VAL A 186 -14.36 -7.55 8.50
C VAL A 186 -13.06 -6.98 7.97
N TYR A 187 -12.71 -5.74 8.32
CA TYR A 187 -11.46 -5.12 7.88
C TYR A 187 -10.24 -5.92 8.36
N CYS A 188 -10.22 -6.35 9.62
CA CYS A 188 -9.14 -7.16 10.20
C CYS A 188 -9.01 -8.53 9.52
N ILE A 189 -10.10 -9.27 9.37
CA ILE A 189 -10.08 -10.61 8.76
C ILE A 189 -9.60 -10.51 7.31
N CYS A 190 -10.16 -9.59 6.53
CA CYS A 190 -9.75 -9.40 5.15
C CYS A 190 -8.29 -8.95 5.02
N PHE A 191 -7.83 -8.04 5.88
CA PHE A 191 -6.45 -7.58 5.92
C PHE A 191 -5.48 -8.73 6.20
N ILE A 192 -5.73 -9.52 7.24
CA ILE A 192 -4.90 -10.67 7.61
C ILE A 192 -4.83 -11.67 6.46
N LEU A 193 -5.98 -11.98 5.85
CA LEU A 193 -6.03 -12.92 4.73
C LEU A 193 -5.31 -12.39 3.48
N SER A 194 -5.52 -11.13 3.08
CA SER A 194 -4.80 -10.52 1.95
C SER A 194 -3.29 -10.48 2.22
N MET A 195 -2.86 -10.07 3.42
CA MET A 195 -1.46 -10.05 3.82
C MET A 195 -0.85 -11.44 3.81
N ALA A 196 -1.56 -12.45 4.31
CA ALA A 196 -1.11 -13.85 4.25
C ALA A 196 -0.89 -14.29 2.80
N VAL A 197 -1.78 -13.95 1.87
CA VAL A 197 -1.56 -14.25 0.44
C VAL A 197 -0.34 -13.51 -0.09
N VAL A 198 -0.15 -12.23 0.25
CA VAL A 198 1.03 -11.48 -0.18
C VAL A 198 2.31 -12.14 0.30
N VAL A 199 2.39 -12.51 1.59
CA VAL A 199 3.54 -13.18 2.19
C VAL A 199 3.79 -14.55 1.56
N LEU A 200 2.74 -15.35 1.35
CA LEU A 200 2.85 -16.67 0.70
C LEU A 200 3.40 -16.57 -0.72
N CYS A 201 2.95 -15.58 -1.50
CA CYS A 201 3.44 -15.35 -2.85
C CYS A 201 4.88 -14.84 -2.87
N VAL A 202 5.25 -13.97 -1.93
CA VAL A 202 6.63 -13.46 -1.79
C VAL A 202 7.60 -14.56 -1.35
N GLY A 203 7.16 -15.46 -0.47
CA GLY A 203 7.94 -16.61 -0.01
C GLY A 203 7.97 -17.82 -0.95
N GLU A 204 7.24 -17.80 -2.07
CA GLU A 204 7.04 -18.99 -2.95
C GLU A 204 6.50 -20.23 -2.21
N TRP A 205 5.82 -20.03 -1.08
CA TRP A 205 5.20 -21.11 -0.29
C TRP A 205 3.84 -21.53 -0.81
N THR A 206 3.50 -21.15 -2.05
CA THR A 206 2.22 -21.48 -2.70
C THR A 206 2.04 -22.99 -2.87
N GLY A 207 3.13 -23.76 -2.96
CA GLY A 207 3.11 -25.22 -3.05
C GLY A 207 2.89 -25.95 -1.72
N CYS A 208 2.99 -25.26 -0.58
CA CYS A 208 2.71 -25.85 0.74
C CYS A 208 1.21 -25.92 1.06
N LEU A 209 0.35 -25.29 0.26
CA LEU A 209 -1.09 -25.34 0.48
C LEU A 209 -1.66 -26.69 0.00
N PRO A 210 -2.50 -27.35 0.82
CA PRO A 210 -3.16 -28.61 0.44
C PRO A 210 -4.23 -28.43 -0.66
N ILE A 211 -4.53 -27.19 -1.05
CA ILE A 211 -5.58 -26.81 -2.02
C ILE A 211 -4.92 -26.05 -3.18
N PRO A 212 -5.34 -26.26 -4.44
CA PRO A 212 -4.84 -25.47 -5.57
C PRO A 212 -5.01 -23.97 -5.33
N PHE A 213 -3.92 -23.22 -5.49
CA PHE A 213 -3.83 -21.79 -5.19
C PHE A 213 -4.93 -20.95 -5.85
N SER A 214 -5.31 -21.29 -7.10
CA SER A 214 -6.40 -20.60 -7.83
C SER A 214 -7.77 -20.77 -7.19
N LYS A 215 -8.08 -21.96 -6.64
CA LYS A 215 -9.34 -22.21 -5.93
C LYS A 215 -9.37 -21.53 -4.58
N PHE A 216 -8.25 -21.55 -3.84
CA PHE A 216 -8.11 -20.82 -2.58
C PHE A 216 -8.31 -19.32 -2.79
N LEU A 217 -7.67 -18.75 -3.82
CA LEU A 217 -7.79 -17.35 -4.18
C LEU A 217 -9.24 -16.96 -4.53
N SER A 218 -9.91 -17.78 -5.35
CA SER A 218 -11.31 -17.54 -5.73
C SER A 218 -12.28 -17.65 -4.54
N ALA A 219 -12.11 -18.65 -3.67
CA ALA A 219 -12.97 -18.83 -2.49
C ALA A 219 -12.80 -17.67 -1.50
N TYR A 220 -11.55 -17.27 -1.25
CA TYR A 220 -11.24 -16.10 -0.46
C TYR A 220 -11.82 -14.81 -1.06
N GLY A 221 -11.64 -14.58 -2.37
CA GLY A 221 -12.15 -13.39 -3.04
C GLY A 221 -13.67 -13.27 -2.92
N LEU A 222 -14.40 -14.39 -3.06
CA LEU A 222 -15.85 -14.43 -2.87
C LEU A 222 -16.23 -14.06 -1.43
N LEU A 223 -15.58 -14.67 -0.45
CA LEU A 223 -15.81 -14.40 0.97
C LEU A 223 -15.53 -12.92 1.31
N ALA A 224 -14.40 -12.39 0.83
CA ALA A 224 -14.00 -11.00 1.05
C ALA A 224 -15.01 -10.01 0.44
N VAL A 225 -15.49 -10.27 -0.78
CA VAL A 225 -16.53 -9.44 -1.43
C VAL A 225 -17.82 -9.43 -0.61
N ILE A 226 -18.29 -10.58 -0.13
CA ILE A 226 -19.50 -10.66 0.70
C ILE A 226 -19.31 -9.87 2.00
N MET A 227 -18.20 -10.07 2.69
CA MET A 227 -17.92 -9.38 3.95
C MET A 227 -17.79 -7.86 3.73
N TYR A 228 -17.03 -7.40 2.73
CA TYR A 228 -16.90 -5.97 2.42
C TYR A 228 -18.19 -5.34 1.93
N LEU A 229 -19.07 -6.07 1.25
CA LEU A 229 -20.40 -5.58 0.91
C LEU A 229 -21.18 -5.23 2.19
N THR A 230 -21.16 -6.10 3.20
CA THR A 230 -21.80 -5.81 4.49
C THR A 230 -21.20 -4.59 5.18
N ALA A 231 -19.87 -4.47 5.20
CA ALA A 231 -19.19 -3.33 5.81
C ALA A 231 -19.47 -2.01 5.07
N THR A 232 -19.52 -2.04 3.73
CA THR A 232 -19.78 -0.86 2.89
C THR A 232 -21.20 -0.33 3.07
N ILE A 233 -22.16 -1.19 3.41
CA ILE A 233 -23.55 -0.77 3.70
C ILE A 233 -23.68 -0.34 5.16
N LEU A 234 -23.19 -1.15 6.11
CA LEU A 234 -23.37 -0.89 7.53
C LEU A 234 -22.63 0.37 7.99
N TRP A 235 -21.40 0.59 7.53
CA TRP A 235 -20.58 1.72 7.96
C TRP A 235 -21.26 3.09 7.73
N PRO A 236 -21.66 3.47 6.50
CA PRO A 236 -22.33 4.75 6.27
C PRO A 236 -23.72 4.82 6.90
N VAL A 237 -24.47 3.71 6.96
CA VAL A 237 -25.81 3.70 7.56
C VAL A 237 -25.75 4.06 9.05
N PHE A 238 -24.78 3.51 9.79
CA PHE A 238 -24.66 3.79 11.22
C PHE A 238 -23.95 5.13 11.51
N GLN A 239 -23.11 5.64 10.61
CA GLN A 239 -22.41 6.92 10.81
C GLN A 239 -23.20 8.15 10.36
N PHE A 240 -23.97 8.06 9.27
CA PHE A 240 -24.65 9.23 8.68
C PHE A 240 -26.14 9.33 9.00
N ASN A 241 -26.74 8.28 9.57
CA ASN A 241 -28.15 8.32 9.90
C ASN A 241 -28.41 9.15 11.16
N LYS A 242 -29.36 10.07 11.06
CA LYS A 242 -29.77 10.98 12.13
C LYS A 242 -30.23 10.25 13.39
N SER A 243 -30.81 9.06 13.25
CA SER A 243 -31.28 8.25 14.38
C SER A 243 -30.16 7.71 15.28
N TYR A 244 -28.91 7.67 14.80
CA TYR A 244 -27.76 7.09 15.50
C TYR A 244 -26.71 8.14 15.91
N GLY A 245 -27.01 9.43 15.73
CA GLY A 245 -26.05 10.52 15.98
C GLY A 245 -25.17 10.77 14.76
N ARG A 246 -25.64 11.64 13.86
CA ARG A 246 -24.95 11.95 12.60
C ARG A 246 -23.53 12.45 12.85
N ASN A 247 -22.56 11.75 12.27
CA ASN A 247 -21.14 12.09 12.35
C ASN A 247 -20.63 12.60 10.99
N ASP A 248 -20.62 13.93 10.82
CA ASP A 248 -20.19 14.60 9.59
C ASP A 248 -18.67 14.86 9.52
N ASN A 249 -17.88 14.18 10.35
CA ASN A 249 -16.44 14.37 10.36
C ASN A 249 -15.82 13.95 9.02
N SER A 250 -14.84 14.73 8.53
CA SER A 250 -14.15 14.40 7.27
C SER A 250 -13.50 13.02 7.27
N GLU A 251 -13.07 12.54 8.43
CA GLU A 251 -12.44 11.23 8.61
C GLU A 251 -13.43 10.06 8.42
N THR A 252 -14.69 10.20 8.87
CA THR A 252 -15.71 9.16 8.67
C THR A 252 -16.17 9.10 7.22
N ILE A 253 -16.26 10.26 6.56
CA ILE A 253 -16.51 10.35 5.11
C ILE A 253 -15.36 9.71 4.35
N ALA A 254 -14.10 10.05 4.66
CA ALA A 254 -12.93 9.45 4.04
C ALA A 254 -12.89 7.93 4.27
N ALA A 255 -13.14 7.44 5.49
CA ALA A 255 -13.21 6.02 5.79
C ALA A 255 -14.28 5.31 4.94
N SER A 256 -15.46 5.91 4.80
CA SER A 256 -16.56 5.35 3.98
C SER A 256 -16.18 5.25 2.50
N VAL A 257 -15.56 6.30 1.95
CA VAL A 257 -15.10 6.32 0.55
C VAL A 257 -14.00 5.28 0.33
N ILE A 258 -13.02 5.19 1.24
CA ILE A 258 -11.93 4.23 1.13
C ILE A 258 -12.44 2.79 1.30
N THR A 259 -13.40 2.54 2.18
CA THR A 259 -14.08 1.24 2.29
C THR A 259 -14.75 0.85 0.97
N ALA A 260 -15.47 1.78 0.34
CA ALA A 260 -16.12 1.52 -0.95
C ALA A 260 -15.10 1.25 -2.07
N ILE A 261 -13.99 2.01 -2.12
CA ILE A 261 -12.89 1.75 -3.06
C ILE A 261 -12.29 0.36 -2.79
N ASN A 262 -12.06 0.00 -1.52
CA ASN A 262 -11.50 -1.30 -1.18
C ASN A 262 -12.43 -2.45 -1.57
N PHE A 263 -13.73 -2.29 -1.38
CA PHE A 263 -14.73 -3.23 -1.88
C PHE A 263 -14.65 -3.41 -3.41
N LEU A 264 -14.52 -2.32 -4.17
CA LEU A 264 -14.35 -2.40 -5.63
C LEU A 264 -13.06 -3.14 -6.02
N LEU A 265 -11.96 -2.98 -5.26
CA LEU A 265 -10.73 -3.75 -5.47
C LEU A 265 -10.93 -5.25 -5.22
N TYR A 266 -11.70 -5.63 -4.20
CA TYR A 266 -12.06 -7.03 -3.95
C TYR A 266 -12.93 -7.62 -5.06
N VAL A 267 -13.89 -6.84 -5.58
CA VAL A 267 -14.71 -7.25 -6.72
C VAL A 267 -13.84 -7.43 -7.97
N ALA A 268 -12.94 -6.49 -8.26
CA ALA A 268 -12.02 -6.60 -9.39
C ALA A 268 -11.12 -7.85 -9.26
N ASP A 269 -10.53 -8.10 -8.09
CA ASP A 269 -9.71 -9.28 -7.82
C ASP A 269 -10.49 -10.59 -8.00
N LEU A 270 -11.76 -10.62 -7.57
CA LEU A 270 -12.66 -11.76 -7.79
C LEU A 270 -12.93 -11.99 -9.29
N VAL A 271 -13.17 -10.93 -10.07
CA VAL A 271 -13.39 -11.04 -11.52
C VAL A 271 -12.14 -11.57 -12.23
N TYR A 272 -10.95 -11.06 -11.88
CA TYR A 272 -9.69 -11.56 -12.42
C TYR A 272 -9.45 -13.04 -12.05
N SER A 273 -9.72 -13.40 -10.79
CA SER A 273 -9.59 -14.78 -10.31
C SER A 273 -10.57 -15.73 -10.99
N ALA A 274 -11.82 -15.31 -11.20
CA ALA A 274 -12.82 -16.08 -11.94
C ALA A 274 -12.40 -16.30 -13.39
N ARG A 275 -11.92 -15.26 -14.08
CA ARG A 275 -11.39 -15.37 -15.45
C ARG A 275 -10.27 -16.40 -15.54
N LEU A 276 -9.32 -16.39 -14.59
CA LEU A 276 -8.23 -17.36 -14.56
C LEU A 276 -8.72 -18.81 -14.38
N VAL A 277 -9.73 -19.03 -13.52
CA VAL A 277 -10.28 -20.37 -13.27
C VAL A 277 -11.14 -20.88 -14.44
N PHE A 278 -11.91 -20.01 -15.10
CA PHE A 278 -12.79 -20.39 -16.21
C PHE A 278 -12.09 -20.49 -17.56
N VAL A 279 -10.93 -19.84 -17.75
CA VAL A 279 -10.16 -19.92 -19.00
C VAL A 279 -9.12 -21.04 -18.96
N SER A 280 -8.71 -21.49 -17.77
CA SER A 280 -7.68 -22.54 -17.59
C SER A 280 -8.24 -23.91 -17.21
N GLY A 281 -9.56 -24.04 -17.05
CA GLY A 281 -10.26 -25.30 -16.79
C GLY A 281 -11.05 -25.74 -18.01
#